data_AF-A0AAJ0BF89-F1
#
_entry.id   AF-A0AAJ0BF89-F1
#
_cell.length_a   1.000
_cell.length_b   1.000
_cell.length_c   1.000
_cell.angle_alpha   90.00
_cell.angle_beta   90.00
_cell.angle_gamma   90.00
#
_symmetry.space_group_name_H-M   'P 1'
#
loop_
_entity.id
_entity.type
_entity.pdbx_description
1 polymer ?
#
loop_
_entity_poly.entity_id
_entity_poly.type
_entity_poly.pdbx_seq_one_letter_code
_entity_poly.pdbx_strand_id
1 'polypeptide(L)'
;MANKTGFPAFAERLSAFPDHEGFVFRRFNRLSARNLLHLESKLAYLEWKLDHADDKALNSRDNEALRSMRTWEGFEENAKDESRLENTQMRICEDIDATLAKYQAALLRQHQISALPEPEDRVLEVLQTQCRDWSLHNGGQPLLAGLASERHDKKNRQDLMAVRRPVDKDPLSHFLQNHWVFKATPLTGETEYINETHVAWGAAIISTLAAAVLLLGAIVVLRTVSDERALLGLMAMFIVLFAASVAVLTNARRADI
;
A
#
# COMPACT_ATOMS: atom_id res chain seq x y z
N MET A 1 18.69 20.04 24.98
CA MET A 1 17.82 19.97 23.79
C MET A 1 16.39 20.14 24.25
N ALA A 2 15.62 21.06 23.69
CA ALA A 2 14.21 21.21 24.05
C ALA A 2 13.50 19.87 23.85
N ASN A 3 12.79 19.40 24.86
CA ASN A 3 12.04 18.15 24.82
C ASN A 3 10.90 18.35 23.80
N LYS A 4 11.15 18.04 22.53
CA LYS A 4 10.14 18.20 21.47
C LYS A 4 8.96 17.28 21.84
N THR A 5 7.74 17.77 21.72
CA THR A 5 6.50 16.99 21.94
C THR A 5 5.62 17.09 20.70
N GLY A 6 4.60 16.23 20.58
CA GLY A 6 3.66 16.31 19.45
C GLY A 6 4.24 15.83 18.12
N PHE A 7 3.74 16.41 17.03
CA PHE A 7 4.15 16.05 15.67
C PHE A 7 5.66 16.15 15.40
N PRO A 8 6.39 17.18 15.87
CA PRO A 8 7.84 17.24 15.66
C PRO A 8 8.61 16.05 16.24
N ALA A 9 8.28 15.63 17.47
CA ALA A 9 8.93 14.50 18.11
C ALA A 9 8.52 13.15 17.49
N PHE A 10 7.25 13.05 17.08
CA PHE A 10 6.80 11.86 16.38
C PHE A 10 7.44 11.73 14.99
N ALA A 11 7.55 12.82 14.23
CA ALA A 11 8.21 12.82 12.92
C ALA A 11 9.69 12.41 13.02
N GLU A 12 10.41 12.92 14.03
CA GLU A 12 11.80 12.54 14.31
C GLU A 12 11.93 11.03 14.55
N ARG A 13 11.00 10.44 15.32
CA ARG A 13 10.94 8.99 15.56
C ARG A 13 10.59 8.20 14.31
N LEU A 14 9.61 8.63 13.51
CA LEU A 14 9.27 7.96 12.25
C LEU A 14 10.46 7.96 11.28
N SER A 15 11.23 9.05 11.25
CA SER A 15 12.43 9.17 10.41
C SER A 15 13.63 8.37 10.92
N ALA A 16 13.63 7.96 12.18
CA ALA A 16 14.71 7.16 12.76
C ALA A 16 14.64 5.67 12.34
N PHE A 17 13.51 5.20 11.83
CA PHE A 17 13.40 3.86 11.29
C PHE A 17 14.21 3.75 9.99
N PRO A 18 15.14 2.79 9.88
CA PRO A 18 15.84 2.56 8.63
C PRO A 18 14.83 2.18 7.55
N ASP A 19 15.20 2.47 6.31
CA ASP A 19 14.39 2.17 5.13
C ASP A 19 12.97 2.72 5.11
N HIS A 20 12.62 3.69 5.97
CA HIS A 20 11.28 4.29 6.07
C HIS A 20 10.19 3.30 6.50
N GLU A 21 10.53 2.19 7.16
CA GLU A 21 9.51 1.24 7.66
C GLU A 21 8.55 1.86 8.66
N GLY A 22 9.02 2.86 9.41
CA GLY A 22 8.19 3.64 10.34
C GLY A 22 7.11 4.47 9.67
N PHE A 23 7.15 4.67 8.34
CA PHE A 23 6.21 5.53 7.60
C PHE A 23 4.86 4.85 7.38
N VAL A 24 4.17 4.60 8.48
CA VAL A 24 2.81 4.07 8.52
C VAL A 24 1.83 5.23 8.53
N PHE A 25 0.84 5.25 7.65
CA PHE A 25 -0.20 6.28 7.57
C PHE A 25 -1.59 5.67 7.38
N ARG A 26 -2.64 6.46 7.60
CA ARG A 26 -4.01 6.05 7.30
C ARG A 26 -4.31 6.27 5.82
N ARG A 27 -4.98 5.30 5.19
CA ARG A 27 -5.48 5.35 3.81
C ARG A 27 -6.74 6.22 3.70
N PHE A 28 -7.52 6.29 4.78
CA PHE A 28 -8.82 6.95 4.83
C PHE A 28 -9.80 6.42 3.78
N ASN A 29 -9.87 5.10 3.60
CA ASN A 29 -10.63 4.43 2.53
C ASN A 29 -12.08 4.94 2.43
N ARG A 30 -12.77 5.11 3.57
CA ARG A 30 -14.15 5.61 3.62
C ARG A 30 -14.27 7.05 3.11
N LEU A 31 -13.32 7.93 3.44
CA LEU A 31 -13.34 9.32 2.97
C LEU A 31 -13.00 9.39 1.49
N SER A 32 -12.02 8.62 1.02
CA SER A 32 -11.68 8.54 -0.39
C SER A 32 -12.85 8.02 -1.24
N ALA A 33 -13.53 6.95 -0.79
CA ALA A 33 -14.71 6.43 -1.46
C ALA A 33 -15.83 7.48 -1.52
N ARG A 34 -16.09 8.19 -0.41
CA ARG A 34 -17.08 9.28 -0.39
C ARG A 34 -16.72 10.41 -1.36
N ASN A 35 -15.45 10.79 -1.44
CA ASN A 35 -14.99 11.81 -2.39
C ASN A 35 -15.19 11.36 -3.85
N LEU A 36 -14.85 10.11 -4.18
CA LEU A 36 -15.07 9.54 -5.51
C LEU A 36 -16.56 9.52 -5.88
N LEU A 37 -17.42 9.06 -4.96
CA LEU A 37 -18.87 9.06 -5.16
C LEU A 37 -19.44 10.47 -5.39
N HIS A 38 -18.93 11.48 -4.66
CA HIS A 38 -19.35 12.86 -4.86
C HIS A 38 -18.93 13.41 -6.23
N LEU A 39 -17.70 13.11 -6.68
CA LEU A 39 -17.22 13.51 -8.00
C LEU A 39 -17.99 12.81 -9.13
N GLU A 40 -18.23 11.51 -9.00
CA GLU A 40 -19.04 10.71 -9.94
C GLU A 40 -20.47 11.27 -10.04
N SER A 41 -21.12 11.51 -8.90
CA SER A 41 -22.47 12.08 -8.86
C SER A 41 -22.52 13.47 -9.49
N LYS A 42 -21.48 14.30 -9.28
CA LYS A 42 -21.39 15.62 -9.90
C LYS A 42 -21.23 15.51 -11.42
N LEU A 43 -20.42 14.57 -11.91
CA LEU A 43 -20.24 14.33 -13.34
C LEU A 43 -21.54 13.86 -13.98
N ALA A 44 -22.23 12.88 -13.40
CA ALA A 44 -23.52 12.41 -13.90
C ALA A 44 -24.57 13.54 -13.96
N TYR A 45 -24.57 14.46 -12.98
CA TYR A 45 -25.45 15.62 -13.01
C TYR A 45 -25.08 16.62 -14.12
N LEU A 46 -23.79 16.86 -14.36
CA LEU A 46 -23.32 17.74 -15.43
C LEU A 46 -23.57 17.16 -16.82
N GLU A 47 -23.37 15.84 -16.99
CA GLU A 47 -23.70 15.08 -18.19
C GLU A 47 -25.18 15.23 -18.53
N TRP A 48 -26.07 14.93 -17.56
CA TRP A 48 -27.50 15.16 -17.73
C TRP A 48 -27.85 16.61 -18.13
N LYS A 49 -27.16 17.59 -17.54
CA LYS A 49 -27.39 19.01 -17.84
C LYS A 49 -26.95 19.38 -19.25
N LEU A 50 -25.85 18.80 -19.74
CA LEU A 50 -25.35 18.98 -21.10
C LEU A 50 -26.29 18.32 -22.11
N ASP A 51 -26.65 17.05 -21.90
CA ASP A 51 -27.60 16.32 -22.75
C ASP A 51 -28.94 17.06 -22.87
N HIS A 52 -29.44 17.59 -21.75
CA HIS A 52 -30.67 18.36 -21.75
C HIS A 52 -30.54 19.72 -22.46
N ALA A 53 -29.35 20.32 -22.50
CA ALA A 53 -29.11 21.53 -23.28
C ALA A 53 -29.03 21.22 -24.78
N ASP A 54 -28.41 20.10 -25.14
CA ASP A 54 -28.31 19.62 -26.52
C ASP A 54 -29.68 19.24 -27.08
N ASP A 55 -30.51 18.56 -26.29
CA ASP A 55 -31.91 18.29 -26.64
C ASP A 55 -32.72 19.57 -26.89
N LYS A 56 -32.48 20.63 -26.11
CA LYS A 56 -33.13 21.93 -26.33
C LYS A 56 -32.65 22.60 -27.60
N ALA A 57 -31.36 22.53 -27.90
CA ALA A 57 -30.79 23.07 -29.13
C ALA A 57 -31.35 22.34 -30.36
N LEU A 58 -31.45 21.01 -30.33
CA LEU A 58 -32.02 20.18 -31.39
C LEU A 58 -33.50 20.49 -31.66
N ASN A 59 -34.28 20.78 -30.62
CA ASN A 59 -35.69 21.13 -30.74
C ASN A 59 -35.93 22.62 -31.03
N SER A 60 -34.87 23.44 -31.03
CA SER A 60 -34.98 24.87 -31.33
C SER A 60 -35.15 25.08 -32.85
N ARG A 61 -35.81 26.17 -33.22
CA ARG A 61 -35.87 26.63 -34.63
C ARG A 61 -34.64 27.46 -35.03
N ASP A 62 -33.65 27.56 -34.15
CA ASP A 62 -32.46 28.38 -34.39
C ASP A 62 -31.43 27.56 -35.19
N ASN A 63 -31.26 27.95 -36.46
CA ASN A 63 -30.27 27.33 -37.34
C ASN A 63 -28.84 27.55 -36.84
N GLU A 64 -28.58 28.63 -36.10
CA GLU A 64 -27.25 28.92 -35.60
C GLU A 64 -26.91 28.02 -34.40
N ALA A 65 -27.88 27.73 -33.52
CA ALA A 65 -27.71 26.72 -32.46
C ALA A 65 -27.40 25.32 -33.05
N LEU A 66 -28.13 24.91 -34.09
CA LEU A 66 -27.87 23.64 -34.78
C LEU A 66 -26.48 23.62 -35.47
N ARG A 67 -26.00 24.77 -35.95
CA ARG A 67 -24.67 24.91 -36.54
C ARG A 67 -23.57 24.82 -35.49
N SER A 68 -23.75 25.49 -34.35
CA SER A 68 -22.85 25.43 -33.19
C SER A 68 -22.64 23.99 -32.71
N MET A 69 -23.69 23.16 -32.69
CA MET A 69 -23.56 21.74 -32.31
C MET A 69 -22.62 20.93 -33.22
N ARG A 70 -22.42 21.36 -34.47
CA ARG A 70 -21.61 20.62 -35.48
C ARG A 70 -20.24 21.25 -35.72
N THR A 71 -20.08 22.52 -35.36
CA THR A 71 -18.92 23.34 -35.72
C THR A 71 -18.38 24.02 -34.48
N TRP A 72 -17.20 23.59 -34.02
CA TRP A 72 -16.60 24.12 -32.80
C TRP A 72 -16.35 25.63 -32.89
N GLU A 73 -15.87 26.11 -34.02
CA GLU A 73 -15.57 27.53 -34.24
C GLU A 73 -16.83 28.40 -34.08
N GLY A 74 -17.97 27.92 -34.59
CA GLY A 74 -19.25 28.59 -34.43
C GLY A 74 -19.77 28.54 -32.99
N PHE A 75 -19.59 27.40 -32.32
CA PHE A 75 -19.94 27.26 -30.90
C PHE A 75 -19.14 28.21 -30.01
N GLU A 76 -17.83 28.27 -30.19
CA GLU A 76 -16.94 29.15 -29.43
C GLU A 76 -17.26 30.62 -29.65
N GLU A 77 -17.55 31.02 -30.90
CA GLU A 77 -17.94 32.40 -31.22
C GLU A 77 -19.28 32.78 -30.59
N ASN A 78 -20.29 31.91 -30.73
CA ASN A 78 -21.62 32.11 -30.14
C ASN A 78 -21.62 32.05 -28.61
N ALA A 79 -20.72 31.28 -28.01
CA ALA A 79 -20.57 31.18 -26.56
C ALA A 79 -20.03 32.46 -25.91
N LYS A 80 -19.48 33.41 -26.68
CA LYS A 80 -19.02 34.70 -26.12
C LYS A 80 -20.18 35.62 -25.73
N ASP A 81 -21.37 35.40 -26.28
CA ASP A 81 -22.57 36.15 -25.94
C ASP A 81 -23.31 35.49 -24.77
N GLU A 82 -23.35 36.17 -23.63
CA GLU A 82 -23.99 35.68 -22.39
C GLU A 82 -25.49 35.42 -22.53
N SER A 83 -26.15 36.00 -23.53
CA SER A 83 -27.58 35.80 -23.78
C SER A 83 -27.90 34.50 -24.52
N ARG A 84 -26.89 33.88 -25.12
CA ARG A 84 -27.00 32.67 -25.95
C ARG A 84 -26.94 31.40 -25.10
N LEU A 85 -27.61 30.35 -25.56
CA LEU A 85 -27.61 29.06 -24.87
C LEU A 85 -26.22 28.42 -24.89
N GLU A 86 -25.46 28.69 -25.96
CA GLU A 86 -24.10 28.26 -26.19
C GLU A 86 -23.13 28.72 -25.09
N ASN A 87 -23.33 29.91 -24.50
CA ASN A 87 -22.52 30.36 -23.36
C ASN A 87 -22.72 29.46 -22.14
N THR A 88 -23.97 29.07 -21.86
CA THR A 88 -24.28 28.18 -20.75
C THR A 88 -23.74 26.77 -21.01
N GLN A 89 -23.85 26.28 -22.24
CA GLN A 89 -23.27 24.98 -22.65
C GLN A 89 -21.75 24.97 -22.50
N MET A 90 -21.06 26.03 -22.95
CA MET A 90 -19.60 26.14 -22.82
C MET A 90 -19.18 26.05 -21.35
N ARG A 91 -19.86 26.77 -20.46
CA ARG A 91 -19.59 26.70 -19.01
C ARG A 91 -19.82 25.31 -18.42
N ILE A 92 -20.83 24.57 -18.90
CA ILE A 92 -21.05 23.18 -18.48
C ILE A 92 -19.89 22.30 -18.96
N CYS A 93 -19.44 22.45 -20.21
CA CYS A 93 -18.29 21.73 -20.74
C CYS A 93 -17.01 22.00 -19.95
N GLU A 94 -16.74 23.26 -19.59
CA GLU A 94 -15.62 23.65 -18.73
C GLU A 94 -15.72 23.01 -17.33
N ASP A 95 -16.91 23.02 -16.73
CA ASP A 95 -17.17 22.38 -15.44
C ASP A 95 -16.99 20.85 -15.49
N ILE A 96 -17.38 20.23 -16.60
CA ILE A 96 -17.16 18.80 -16.87
C ILE A 96 -15.67 18.53 -16.96
N ASP A 97 -14.92 19.25 -17.80
CA ASP A 97 -13.48 19.03 -17.98
C ASP A 97 -12.73 19.14 -16.64
N ALA A 98 -12.99 20.22 -15.89
CA ALA A 98 -12.38 20.43 -14.58
C ALA A 98 -12.77 19.36 -13.54
N THR A 99 -14.01 18.86 -13.57
CA THR A 99 -14.47 17.82 -12.63
C THR A 99 -13.98 16.44 -13.04
N LEU A 100 -13.93 16.15 -14.34
CA LEU A 100 -13.49 14.88 -14.92
C LEU A 100 -11.99 14.68 -14.66
N ALA A 101 -11.17 15.71 -14.89
CA ALA A 101 -9.76 15.68 -14.55
C ALA A 101 -9.53 15.39 -13.06
N LYS A 102 -10.32 16.00 -12.16
CA LYS A 102 -10.27 15.73 -10.72
C LYS A 102 -10.67 14.31 -10.38
N TYR A 103 -11.73 13.79 -11.00
CA TYR A 103 -12.22 12.43 -10.80
C TYR A 103 -11.20 11.39 -11.25
N GLN A 104 -10.70 11.49 -12.49
CA GLN A 104 -9.71 10.58 -13.04
C GLN A 104 -8.41 10.59 -12.23
N ALA A 105 -7.94 11.79 -11.85
CA ALA A 105 -6.75 11.91 -11.01
C ALA A 105 -6.98 11.37 -9.58
N ALA A 106 -8.18 11.50 -9.03
CA ALA A 106 -8.53 10.91 -7.73
C ALA A 106 -8.58 9.37 -7.81
N LEU A 107 -9.15 8.80 -8.88
CA LEU A 107 -9.19 7.36 -9.11
C LEU A 107 -7.78 6.77 -9.23
N LEU A 108 -6.91 7.39 -10.03
CA LEU A 108 -5.54 6.91 -10.20
C LEU A 108 -4.75 6.96 -8.89
N ARG A 109 -4.88 8.04 -8.12
CA ARG A 109 -4.27 8.13 -6.78
C ARG A 109 -4.83 7.08 -5.83
N GLN A 110 -6.14 6.84 -5.85
CA GLN A 110 -6.74 5.82 -5.01
C GLN A 110 -6.27 4.41 -5.39
N HIS A 111 -6.11 4.12 -6.68
CA HIS A 111 -5.51 2.87 -7.14
C HIS A 111 -4.08 2.69 -6.61
N GLN A 112 -3.25 3.74 -6.71
CA GLN A 112 -1.88 3.73 -6.18
C GLN A 112 -1.85 3.51 -4.66
N ILE A 113 -2.73 4.19 -3.91
CA ILE A 113 -2.85 4.04 -2.45
C ILE A 113 -3.31 2.62 -2.09
N SER A 114 -4.26 2.07 -2.82
CA SER A 114 -4.75 0.70 -2.61
C SER A 114 -3.68 -0.36 -2.89
N ALA A 115 -2.73 -0.08 -3.79
CA ALA A 115 -1.59 -0.95 -4.09
C ALA A 115 -0.45 -0.89 -3.06
N LEU A 116 -0.53 0.00 -2.08
CA LEU A 116 0.40 0.04 -0.96
C LEU A 116 0.11 -1.11 0.02
N PRO A 117 1.16 -1.76 0.56
CA PRO A 117 0.96 -2.88 1.46
C PRO A 117 0.45 -2.43 2.83
N GLU A 118 -0.12 -3.38 3.54
CA GLU A 118 -0.39 -3.22 4.96
C GLU A 118 0.94 -3.17 5.74
N PRO A 119 1.01 -2.39 6.82
CA PRO A 119 2.20 -2.40 7.67
C PRO A 119 2.37 -3.76 8.36
N GLU A 120 3.62 -4.15 8.60
CA GLU A 120 3.95 -5.32 9.42
C GLU A 120 3.47 -5.12 10.87
N ASP A 121 2.93 -6.17 11.50
CA ASP A 121 2.45 -6.10 12.88
C ASP A 121 3.55 -5.69 13.87
N ARG A 122 4.77 -6.19 13.65
CA ARG A 122 5.95 -5.85 14.47
C ARG A 122 6.23 -4.35 14.47
N VAL A 123 6.18 -3.69 13.30
CA VAL A 123 6.43 -2.25 13.19
C VAL A 123 5.35 -1.46 13.94
N LEU A 124 4.09 -1.89 13.84
CA LEU A 124 3.00 -1.28 14.59
C LEU A 124 3.18 -1.43 16.11
N GLU A 125 3.61 -2.59 16.59
CA GLU A 125 3.88 -2.84 18.00
C GLU A 125 5.00 -1.95 18.53
N VAL A 126 6.09 -1.79 17.77
CA VAL A 126 7.20 -0.89 18.13
C VAL A 126 6.72 0.56 18.21
N LEU A 127 5.96 1.05 17.22
CA LEU A 127 5.43 2.42 17.22
C LEU A 127 4.46 2.69 18.38
N GLN A 128 3.58 1.72 18.69
CA GLN A 128 2.67 1.82 19.83
C GLN A 128 3.43 1.83 21.16
N THR A 129 4.47 1.00 21.28
CA THR A 129 5.31 0.92 22.49
C THR A 129 6.11 2.19 22.68
N GLN A 130 6.74 2.74 21.64
CA GLN A 130 7.41 4.05 21.69
C GLN A 130 6.48 5.19 22.13
N CYS A 131 5.22 5.17 21.68
CA CYS A 131 4.22 6.16 22.11
C CYS A 131 3.86 6.01 23.59
N ARG A 132 3.71 4.77 24.09
CA ARG A 132 3.44 4.46 25.49
C ARG A 132 4.62 4.84 26.38
N ASP A 133 5.84 4.45 26.01
CA ASP A 133 7.06 4.72 26.77
C ASP A 133 7.32 6.22 26.89
N TRP A 134 7.07 6.97 25.82
CA TRP A 134 7.12 8.43 25.90
C TRP A 134 6.16 9.00 26.93
N SER A 135 4.92 8.48 26.96
CA SER A 135 3.92 8.92 27.94
C SER A 135 4.36 8.62 29.36
N LEU A 136 5.01 7.48 29.61
CA LEU A 136 5.55 7.12 30.92
C LEU A 136 6.68 8.07 31.35
N HIS A 137 7.62 8.35 30.46
CA HIS A 137 8.79 9.20 30.75
C HIS A 137 8.46 10.70 30.86
N ASN A 138 7.34 11.15 30.29
CA ASN A 138 6.93 12.56 30.31
C ASN A 138 5.72 12.81 31.24
N GLY A 139 5.69 12.13 32.39
CA GLY A 139 4.70 12.40 33.45
C GLY A 139 3.25 12.12 33.05
N GLY A 140 3.03 11.12 32.20
CA GLY A 140 1.69 10.74 31.72
C GLY A 140 1.20 11.56 30.51
N GLN A 141 1.98 12.51 29.99
CA GLN A 141 1.58 13.28 28.81
C GLN A 141 1.78 12.46 27.52
N PRO A 142 0.71 12.21 26.75
CA PRO A 142 0.82 11.40 25.54
C PRO A 142 1.60 12.16 24.46
N LEU A 143 2.36 11.41 23.65
CA LEU A 143 3.15 11.98 22.54
C LEU A 143 2.26 12.70 21.52
N LEU A 144 1.08 12.11 21.23
CA LEU A 144 0.03 12.67 20.39
C LEU A 144 -1.24 12.75 21.23
N ALA A 145 -2.00 13.83 21.08
CA ALA A 145 -3.26 14.05 21.79
C ALA A 145 -4.45 14.16 20.83
N GLY A 146 -5.68 14.07 21.37
CA GLY A 146 -6.91 14.11 20.59
C GLY A 146 -7.00 12.96 19.59
N LEU A 147 -7.60 13.18 18.41
CA LEU A 147 -7.75 12.15 17.38
C LEU A 147 -6.42 11.60 16.84
N ALA A 148 -5.32 12.33 17.02
CA ALA A 148 -4.00 11.86 16.60
C ALA A 148 -3.46 10.72 17.49
N SER A 149 -3.94 10.59 18.73
CA SER A 149 -3.58 9.47 19.61
C SER A 149 -4.20 8.14 19.13
N GLU A 150 -5.38 8.20 18.51
CA GLU A 150 -6.11 7.04 18.00
C GLU A 150 -5.64 6.55 16.62
N ARG A 151 -4.61 7.21 16.07
CA ARG A 151 -4.09 6.94 14.72
C ARG A 151 -3.67 5.49 14.50
N HIS A 152 -3.09 4.87 15.54
CA HIS A 152 -2.61 3.48 15.53
C HIS A 152 -3.54 2.52 16.28
N ASP A 153 -4.78 2.92 16.57
CA ASP A 153 -5.73 2.04 17.25
C ASP A 153 -6.02 0.79 16.40
N LYS A 154 -6.22 -0.35 17.06
CA LYS A 154 -6.52 -1.64 16.42
C LYS A 154 -7.77 -1.56 15.54
N LYS A 155 -8.73 -0.69 15.89
CA LYS A 155 -9.92 -0.42 15.07
C LYS A 155 -9.61 0.10 13.68
N ASN A 156 -8.50 0.83 13.53
CA ASN A 156 -8.07 1.41 12.27
C ASN A 156 -7.06 0.53 11.52
N ARG A 157 -6.79 -0.71 11.96
CA ARG A 157 -5.74 -1.59 11.40
C ARG A 157 -5.86 -1.80 9.90
N GLN A 158 -7.08 -1.99 9.40
CA GLN A 158 -7.40 -2.18 7.97
C GLN A 158 -7.27 -0.88 7.16
N ASP A 159 -7.26 0.27 7.83
CA ASP A 159 -7.12 1.59 7.22
C ASP A 159 -5.65 2.06 7.26
N LEU A 160 -4.69 1.25 7.73
CA LEU A 160 -3.27 1.60 7.76
C LEU A 160 -2.56 1.12 6.49
N MET A 161 -1.56 1.90 6.06
CA MET A 161 -0.66 1.58 4.96
C MET A 161 0.77 1.90 5.35
N ALA A 162 1.71 1.09 4.86
CA ALA A 162 3.11 1.46 4.83
C ALA A 162 3.41 2.19 3.52
N VAL A 163 4.06 3.36 3.59
CA VAL A 163 4.40 4.17 2.40
C VAL A 163 5.40 3.46 1.51
N ARG A 164 6.27 2.62 2.09
CA ARG A 164 7.21 1.79 1.35
C ARG A 164 6.75 0.34 1.33
N ARG A 165 6.96 -0.34 0.20
CA ARG A 165 6.89 -1.80 0.17
C ARG A 165 8.04 -2.36 1.02
N PRO A 166 7.77 -3.24 2.01
CA PRO A 166 8.86 -4.00 2.61
C PRO A 166 9.61 -4.66 1.46
N VAL A 167 10.93 -4.51 1.45
CA VAL A 167 11.81 -5.19 0.48
C VAL A 167 11.37 -6.64 0.46
N ASP A 168 11.10 -7.23 -0.71
CA ASP A 168 10.58 -8.60 -0.83
C ASP A 168 11.53 -9.56 -0.07
N LYS A 169 11.21 -9.86 1.20
CA LYS A 169 11.97 -10.77 2.06
C LYS A 169 11.60 -12.19 1.69
N ASP A 170 12.59 -13.06 1.55
CA ASP A 170 12.34 -14.48 1.33
C ASP A 170 11.47 -15.04 2.48
N PRO A 171 10.54 -15.99 2.23
CA PRO A 171 9.64 -16.52 3.25
C PRO A 171 10.36 -17.05 4.50
N LEU A 172 11.56 -17.59 4.32
CA LEU A 172 12.42 -18.04 5.41
C LEU A 172 13.00 -16.88 6.22
N SER A 173 13.37 -15.77 5.59
CA SER A 173 13.78 -14.55 6.30
C SER A 173 12.62 -13.97 7.12
N HIS A 174 11.40 -13.96 6.59
CA HIS A 174 10.21 -13.54 7.33
C HIS A 174 9.87 -14.50 8.50
N PHE A 175 9.97 -15.82 8.28
CA PHE A 175 9.76 -16.82 9.34
C PHE A 175 10.80 -16.68 10.47
N LEU A 176 12.08 -16.54 10.12
CA LEU A 176 13.14 -16.36 11.09
C LEU A 176 13.03 -15.00 11.80
N GLN A 177 12.65 -13.91 11.12
CA GLN A 177 12.37 -12.64 11.79
C GLN A 177 11.21 -12.74 12.80
N ASN A 178 10.18 -13.52 12.49
CA ASN A 178 9.02 -13.68 13.38
C ASN A 178 9.21 -14.71 14.50
N HIS A 179 10.17 -15.63 14.38
CA HIS A 179 10.34 -16.74 15.33
C HIS A 179 11.68 -16.74 16.08
N TRP A 180 12.68 -15.95 15.66
CA TRP A 180 14.00 -15.94 16.28
C TRP A 180 14.05 -15.05 17.52
N VAL A 181 14.34 -15.67 18.66
CA VAL A 181 14.33 -15.08 20.02
C VAL A 181 15.63 -14.30 20.36
N PHE A 182 16.50 -14.02 19.39
CA PHE A 182 17.80 -13.40 19.65
C PHE A 182 17.75 -11.89 19.46
N LYS A 183 17.52 -11.23 20.60
CA LYS A 183 17.97 -9.92 21.07
C LYS A 183 18.49 -8.93 20.01
N ALA A 184 17.77 -7.82 19.93
CA ALA A 184 18.10 -6.67 19.13
C ALA A 184 19.24 -5.84 19.73
N THR A 185 19.88 -5.06 18.87
CA THR A 185 20.91 -4.08 19.23
C THR A 185 20.33 -2.66 19.20
N PRO A 186 20.83 -1.75 20.05
CA PRO A 186 20.17 -0.47 20.34
C PRO A 186 20.44 0.58 19.25
N LEU A 187 19.39 1.17 18.68
CA LEU A 187 19.50 2.25 17.70
C LEU A 187 19.50 3.65 18.35
N THR A 188 18.79 3.85 19.45
CA THR A 188 18.98 5.04 20.32
C THR A 188 18.21 4.85 21.63
N GLY A 189 18.90 4.91 22.76
CA GLY A 189 18.30 5.05 24.09
C GLY A 189 17.48 3.87 24.61
N GLU A 190 16.32 3.56 24.01
CA GLU A 190 15.32 2.67 24.63
C GLU A 190 14.38 1.95 23.65
N THR A 191 14.68 1.81 22.36
CA THR A 191 13.92 0.83 21.53
C THR A 191 14.80 0.06 20.56
N GLU A 192 14.58 -1.25 20.55
CA GLU A 192 15.38 -2.30 19.93
C GLU A 192 14.86 -2.58 18.50
N TYR A 193 15.66 -2.26 17.47
CA TYR A 193 15.34 -2.54 16.07
C TYR A 193 16.48 -3.38 15.46
N ILE A 194 16.12 -4.53 14.88
CA ILE A 194 17.09 -5.53 14.41
C ILE A 194 17.59 -5.12 13.02
N ASN A 195 18.90 -4.96 12.88
CA ASN A 195 19.53 -4.73 11.60
C ASN A 195 19.32 -5.94 10.66
N GLU A 196 18.58 -5.73 9.58
CA GLU A 196 17.97 -6.78 8.76
C GLU A 196 18.98 -7.63 7.96
N THR A 197 20.20 -7.11 7.77
CA THR A 197 21.28 -7.78 7.02
C THR A 197 21.79 -9.04 7.70
N HIS A 198 21.78 -9.10 9.03
CA HIS A 198 22.24 -10.29 9.77
C HIS A 198 21.23 -11.43 9.73
N VAL A 199 19.94 -11.11 9.66
CA VAL A 199 18.87 -12.13 9.62
C VAL A 199 18.80 -12.78 8.24
N ALA A 200 18.93 -12.00 7.16
CA ALA A 200 19.00 -12.53 5.81
C ALA A 200 20.24 -13.43 5.59
N TRP A 201 21.38 -13.05 6.17
CA TRP A 201 22.59 -13.88 6.10
C TRP A 201 22.48 -15.17 6.92
N GLY A 202 21.91 -15.11 8.13
CA GLY A 202 21.66 -16.30 8.96
C GLY A 202 20.67 -17.27 8.30
N ALA A 203 19.60 -16.75 7.70
CA ALA A 203 18.65 -17.48 6.88
C ALA A 203 19.32 -18.28 5.74
N ALA A 204 20.19 -17.61 4.98
CA ALA A 204 20.93 -18.22 3.89
C ALA A 204 21.86 -19.34 4.36
N ILE A 205 22.56 -19.15 5.49
CA ILE A 205 23.44 -20.18 6.07
C ILE A 205 22.66 -21.43 6.44
N ILE A 206 21.57 -21.27 7.19
CA ILE A 206 20.77 -22.41 7.68
C ILE A 206 20.20 -23.20 6.52
N SER A 207 19.71 -22.51 5.49
CA SER A 207 19.18 -23.19 4.33
C SER A 207 20.28 -23.91 3.52
N THR A 208 21.45 -23.30 3.37
CA THR A 208 22.61 -23.95 2.72
C THR A 208 23.03 -25.20 3.48
N LEU A 209 23.01 -25.14 4.82
CA LEU A 209 23.37 -26.24 5.70
C LEU A 209 22.33 -27.36 5.65
N ALA A 210 21.03 -27.01 5.62
CA ALA A 210 19.94 -27.95 5.43
C ALA A 210 20.01 -28.66 4.06
N ALA A 211 20.27 -27.92 2.98
CA ALA A 211 20.46 -28.48 1.65
C ALA A 211 21.67 -29.44 1.59
N ALA A 212 22.79 -29.07 2.23
CA ALA A 212 23.97 -29.93 2.32
C ALA A 212 23.69 -31.23 3.10
N VAL A 213 22.98 -31.15 4.22
CA VAL A 213 22.59 -32.33 5.02
C VAL A 213 21.63 -33.23 4.22
N LEU A 214 20.69 -32.66 3.46
CA LEU A 214 19.79 -33.44 2.60
C LEU A 214 20.56 -34.20 1.50
N LEU A 215 21.51 -33.54 0.83
CA LEU A 215 22.34 -34.16 -0.21
C LEU A 215 23.23 -35.27 0.34
N LEU A 216 23.92 -35.01 1.46
CA LEU A 216 24.77 -36.02 2.11
C LEU A 216 23.95 -37.18 2.66
N GLY A 217 22.79 -36.89 3.27
CA GLY A 217 21.86 -37.90 3.78
C GLY A 217 21.35 -38.84 2.68
N ALA A 218 20.99 -38.30 1.52
CA ALA A 218 20.55 -39.09 0.37
C ALA A 218 21.65 -40.06 -0.13
N ILE A 219 22.91 -39.61 -0.17
CA ILE A 219 24.05 -40.43 -0.58
C ILE A 219 24.32 -41.55 0.43
N VAL A 220 24.26 -41.26 1.73
CA VAL A 220 24.48 -42.25 2.79
C VAL A 220 23.39 -43.32 2.78
N VAL A 221 22.13 -42.93 2.59
CA VAL A 221 21.00 -43.86 2.49
C VAL A 221 21.17 -44.82 1.33
N LEU A 222 21.51 -44.29 0.15
CA LEU A 222 21.73 -45.10 -1.05
C LEU A 222 22.82 -46.17 -0.84
N ARG A 223 23.77 -45.90 0.05
CA ARG A 223 24.87 -46.82 0.39
C ARG A 223 24.52 -47.83 1.49
N THR A 224 23.50 -47.56 2.31
CA THR A 224 23.24 -48.32 3.55
C THR A 224 22.00 -49.18 3.48
N VAL A 225 21.01 -48.81 2.64
CA VAL A 225 19.75 -49.53 2.53
C VAL A 225 19.81 -50.49 1.34
N SER A 226 19.71 -51.79 1.62
CA SER A 226 19.70 -52.86 0.61
C SER A 226 18.28 -53.27 0.18
N ASP A 227 17.24 -52.86 0.91
CA ASP A 227 15.84 -53.15 0.57
C ASP A 227 15.30 -52.12 -0.43
N GLU A 228 14.92 -52.59 -1.63
CA GLU A 228 14.46 -51.75 -2.74
C GLU A 228 13.21 -50.92 -2.40
N ARG A 229 12.29 -51.46 -1.58
CA ARG A 229 11.05 -50.74 -1.22
C ARG A 229 11.32 -49.61 -0.24
N ALA A 230 12.17 -49.87 0.76
CA ALA A 230 12.61 -48.85 1.71
C ALA A 230 13.45 -47.77 1.03
N LEU A 231 14.29 -48.16 0.07
CA LEU A 231 15.11 -47.25 -0.72
C LEU A 231 14.24 -46.28 -1.54
N LEU A 232 13.23 -46.80 -2.25
CA LEU A 232 12.29 -45.96 -3.02
C LEU A 232 11.52 -44.98 -2.14
N GLY A 233 11.04 -45.44 -0.98
CA GLY A 233 10.34 -44.59 -0.02
C GLY A 233 11.20 -43.44 0.51
N LEU A 234 12.47 -43.72 0.82
CA LEU A 234 13.37 -42.69 1.32
C LEU A 234 13.81 -41.71 0.22
N MET A 235 14.04 -42.19 -1.01
CA MET A 235 14.31 -41.28 -2.14
C MET A 235 13.15 -40.32 -2.37
N ALA A 236 11.91 -40.81 -2.36
CA ALA A 236 10.72 -39.95 -2.50
C ALA A 236 10.64 -38.91 -1.37
N MET A 237 10.94 -39.30 -0.13
CA MET A 237 10.98 -38.40 1.03
C MET A 237 12.04 -37.31 0.89
N PHE A 238 13.26 -37.65 0.45
CA PHE A 238 14.32 -36.67 0.19
C PHE A 238 13.98 -35.71 -0.96
N ILE A 239 13.33 -36.19 -2.02
CA ILE A 239 12.86 -35.34 -3.13
C ILE A 239 11.81 -34.33 -2.64
N VAL A 240 10.85 -34.77 -1.82
CA VAL A 240 9.83 -33.87 -1.24
C VAL A 240 10.47 -32.83 -0.31
N LEU A 241 11.41 -33.25 0.54
CA LEU A 241 12.14 -32.34 1.43
C LEU A 241 13.01 -31.33 0.65
N PHE A 242 13.67 -31.78 -0.41
CA PHE A 242 14.44 -30.90 -1.29
C PHE A 242 13.53 -29.90 -2.00
N ALA A 243 12.42 -30.35 -2.58
CA ALA A 243 11.43 -29.48 -3.20
C ALA A 243 10.85 -28.47 -2.21
N ALA A 244 10.56 -28.88 -0.97
CA ALA A 244 10.11 -28.00 0.09
C ALA A 244 11.19 -26.98 0.49
N SER A 245 12.46 -27.40 0.62
CA SER A 245 13.59 -26.51 0.91
C SER A 245 13.78 -25.47 -0.20
N VAL A 246 13.75 -25.89 -1.47
CA VAL A 246 13.83 -24.99 -2.63
C VAL A 246 12.62 -24.05 -2.66
N ALA A 247 11.41 -24.52 -2.37
CA ALA A 247 10.22 -23.67 -2.32
C ALA A 247 10.27 -22.62 -1.20
N VAL A 248 10.90 -22.95 -0.08
CA VAL A 248 11.09 -22.02 1.06
C VAL A 248 12.23 -21.04 0.79
N LEU A 249 13.25 -21.46 0.02
CA LEU A 249 14.45 -20.67 -0.23
C LEU A 249 14.38 -19.80 -1.48
N THR A 250 13.65 -20.25 -2.49
CA THR A 250 13.44 -19.50 -3.72
C THR A 250 12.19 -18.66 -3.52
N ASN A 251 12.31 -17.35 -3.58
CA ASN A 251 11.19 -16.41 -3.66
C ASN A 251 10.47 -16.54 -5.01
N ALA A 252 10.02 -17.76 -5.33
CA ALA A 252 9.11 -18.01 -6.42
C ALA A 252 7.74 -17.50 -5.95
N ARG A 253 7.56 -16.17 -6.02
CA ARG A 253 6.25 -15.63 -6.39
C ARG A 253 5.78 -16.53 -7.52
N ARG A 254 4.59 -17.12 -7.38
CA ARG A 254 3.78 -17.40 -8.56
C ARG A 254 3.70 -16.07 -9.30
N ALA A 255 4.64 -15.87 -10.21
CA ALA A 255 4.54 -14.82 -11.21
C ALA A 255 3.19 -15.05 -11.87
N ASP A 256 2.38 -14.01 -11.86
CA ASP A 256 1.42 -13.68 -12.90
C ASP A 256 1.03 -14.89 -13.78
N ILE A 257 -0.04 -15.58 -13.37
CA ILE A 257 -0.97 -16.18 -14.32
C ILE A 257 -2.21 -15.30 -14.30
#